data_AF-A0AA39QJD0-F1
#
_entry.id   AF-A0AA39QJD0-F1
#
_cell.length_a   1.000
_cell.length_b   1.000
_cell.length_c   1.000
_cell.angle_alpha   90.00
_cell.angle_beta   90.00
_cell.angle_gamma   90.00
#
_symmetry.space_group_name_H-M   'P 1'
#
loop_
_entity.id
_entity.type
_entity.pdbx_description
1 polymer ?
#
loop_
_entity_poly.entity_id
_entity_poly.type
_entity_poly.pdbx_seq_one_letter_code
_entity_poly.pdbx_strand_id
1 'polypeptide(L)'
;MPSFFLCLPVLLPQFYHEKVQADYTHLLSLSTMPMEEVGHILFQVLTVVETQSRGKLGTLTWQTLGVALEVYRLRSLRTKDENDRDNLTARWQTAHDLCSLAACNAAFEDCRDQEGPDLHAVWQFIGVCGWVINFVEKVMKEAMLINAAYKPSSNETDDLFGVESIASTDHYEVPCLLHIVHPRALANLKQALSNVRNFRSTLGSLTTRGENSQIAKDVLVDLVDCSGVDLNALDPLLDQFILKSKGIEVEETRRSFALCEPTTSMEPQLQENVKRLCESGVISKSRLYIKPHELIDGFENLSLEGPRKEQDKDVVSKGVLMKRQPCVRCLRCDGLSEAAKDGTRSGAGSVSLRWKTWERKWVPGCVCGGLWVTAKT
;
A
#
# COMPACT_ATOMS: atom_id res chain seq x y z
N MET A 1 11.54 -10.91 34.92
CA MET A 1 11.52 -11.02 33.44
C MET A 1 12.93 -11.21 32.83
N PRO A 2 13.69 -12.30 33.09
CA PRO A 2 14.85 -12.64 32.25
C PRO A 2 14.68 -13.96 31.46
N SER A 3 13.65 -14.76 31.74
CA SER A 3 13.51 -16.12 31.22
C SER A 3 12.87 -16.22 29.83
N PHE A 4 12.28 -15.14 29.30
CA PHE A 4 11.66 -15.12 27.97
C PHE A 4 12.70 -15.05 26.83
N PHE A 5 13.86 -14.42 27.09
CA PHE A 5 14.88 -14.14 26.08
C PHE A 5 15.67 -15.38 25.63
N LEU A 6 15.71 -16.42 26.45
CA LEU A 6 16.48 -17.65 26.16
C LEU A 6 15.75 -18.66 25.25
N CYS A 7 14.45 -18.46 24.96
CA CYS A 7 13.66 -19.38 24.15
C CYS A 7 13.28 -18.86 22.75
N LEU A 8 13.56 -17.60 22.42
CA LEU A 8 13.21 -17.00 21.13
C LEU A 8 13.76 -17.78 19.92
N PRO A 9 15.01 -18.29 19.93
CA PRO A 9 15.56 -19.08 18.81
C PRO A 9 14.85 -20.43 18.58
N VAL A 10 14.24 -20.99 19.62
CA VAL A 10 13.62 -22.33 19.61
C VAL A 10 12.13 -22.27 19.20
N LEU A 11 11.50 -21.09 19.32
CA LEU A 11 10.07 -20.88 19.06
C LEU A 11 9.75 -20.33 17.65
N LEU A 12 10.77 -19.99 16.86
CA LEU A 12 10.62 -19.41 15.51
C LEU A 12 9.97 -20.34 14.46
N PRO A 13 10.13 -21.68 14.49
CA PRO A 13 9.33 -22.56 13.64
C PRO A 13 7.83 -22.53 13.99
N GLN A 14 7.48 -22.12 15.21
CA GLN A 14 6.10 -22.03 15.70
C GLN A 14 5.42 -20.70 15.37
N PHE A 15 6.18 -19.68 14.96
CA PHE A 15 5.63 -18.46 14.36
C PHE A 15 4.82 -18.75 13.08
N TYR A 16 4.87 -19.98 12.54
CA TYR A 16 4.05 -20.44 11.41
C TYR A 16 2.80 -21.24 11.82
N HIS A 17 2.62 -21.55 13.11
CA HIS A 17 1.40 -22.16 13.63
C HIS A 17 0.44 -21.08 14.14
N GLU A 18 -0.76 -21.05 13.57
CA GLU A 18 -1.78 -19.99 13.74
C GLU A 18 -2.09 -19.63 15.21
N LYS A 19 -2.15 -20.63 16.10
CA LYS A 19 -2.41 -20.41 17.54
C LYS A 19 -1.30 -19.63 18.24
N VAL A 20 -0.06 -19.83 17.81
CA VAL A 20 1.12 -19.24 18.44
C VAL A 20 1.34 -17.79 17.96
N GLN A 21 0.97 -17.47 16.72
CA GLN A 21 0.99 -16.09 16.23
C GLN A 21 0.06 -15.16 17.02
N ALA A 22 -1.16 -15.61 17.35
CA ALA A 22 -2.13 -14.80 18.08
C ALA A 22 -1.64 -14.40 19.49
N ASP A 23 -0.96 -15.32 20.19
CA ASP A 23 -0.41 -15.06 21.52
C ASP A 23 0.73 -14.04 21.49
N TYR A 24 1.62 -14.12 20.48
CA TYR A 24 2.70 -13.14 20.32
C TYR A 24 2.19 -11.77 19.88
N THR A 25 1.28 -11.70 18.91
CA THR A 25 0.67 -10.42 18.52
C THR A 25 -0.01 -9.79 19.73
N HIS A 26 -0.76 -10.56 20.51
CA HIS A 26 -1.42 -10.05 21.71
C HIS A 26 -0.42 -9.43 22.70
N LEU A 27 0.69 -10.13 22.99
CA LEU A 27 1.75 -9.64 23.88
C LEU A 27 2.43 -8.39 23.34
N LEU A 28 2.80 -8.38 22.06
CA LEU A 28 3.42 -7.24 21.40
C LEU A 28 2.48 -6.02 21.34
N SER A 29 1.17 -6.23 21.34
CA SER A 29 0.16 -5.17 21.34
C SER A 29 -0.24 -4.65 22.73
N LEU A 30 0.40 -5.12 23.81
CA LEU A 30 0.16 -4.58 25.15
C LEU A 30 0.82 -3.20 25.31
N SER A 31 0.10 -2.24 25.89
CA SER A 31 0.62 -0.89 26.16
C SER A 31 1.79 -0.87 27.15
N THR A 32 1.93 -1.93 27.94
CA THR A 32 3.05 -2.08 28.90
C THR A 32 4.39 -2.39 28.23
N MET A 33 4.39 -2.80 26.96
CA MET A 33 5.62 -3.10 26.23
C MET A 33 6.10 -1.85 25.47
N PRO A 34 7.34 -1.39 25.68
CA PRO A 34 7.89 -0.24 24.96
C PRO A 34 7.91 -0.45 23.44
N MET A 35 7.69 0.62 22.67
CA MET A 35 7.66 0.54 21.20
C MET A 35 9.04 0.16 20.62
N GLU A 36 10.13 0.61 21.24
CA GLU A 36 11.49 0.21 20.88
C GLU A 36 11.68 -1.31 20.96
N GLU A 37 11.15 -1.94 22.02
CA GLU A 37 11.23 -3.39 22.22
C GLU A 37 10.38 -4.15 21.20
N VAL A 38 9.19 -3.65 20.86
CA VAL A 38 8.37 -4.21 19.76
C VAL A 38 9.14 -4.16 18.44
N GLY A 39 9.71 -3.01 18.10
CA GLY A 39 10.50 -2.82 16.89
C GLY A 39 11.69 -3.78 16.84
N HIS A 40 12.39 -3.94 17.95
CA HIS A 40 13.50 -4.89 18.06
C HIS A 40 13.05 -6.33 17.85
N ILE A 41 11.96 -6.78 18.47
CA ILE A 41 11.43 -8.15 18.31
C ILE A 41 11.02 -8.39 16.85
N LEU A 42 10.28 -7.47 16.24
CA LEU A 42 9.87 -7.57 14.83
C LEU A 42 11.08 -7.64 13.89
N PHE A 43 12.13 -6.86 14.16
CA PHE A 43 13.39 -6.89 13.43
C PHE A 43 14.10 -8.25 13.54
N GLN A 44 14.17 -8.83 14.75
CA GLN A 44 14.76 -10.15 14.95
C GLN A 44 13.97 -11.24 14.22
N VAL A 45 12.63 -11.20 14.29
CA VAL A 45 11.75 -12.12 13.54
C VAL A 45 12.02 -12.01 12.04
N LEU A 46 12.05 -10.80 11.49
CA LEU A 46 12.33 -10.59 10.07
C LEU A 46 13.72 -11.12 9.68
N THR A 47 14.74 -10.86 10.49
CA THR A 47 16.11 -11.33 10.25
C THR A 47 16.19 -12.87 10.20
N VAL A 48 15.51 -13.55 11.12
CA VAL A 48 15.46 -15.02 11.12
C VAL A 48 14.71 -15.53 9.89
N VAL A 49 13.55 -14.95 9.58
CA VAL A 49 12.77 -15.37 8.42
C VAL A 49 13.60 -15.24 7.14
N GLU A 50 14.28 -14.11 6.94
CA GLU A 50 15.11 -13.90 5.75
C GLU A 50 16.29 -14.88 5.66
N THR A 51 16.98 -15.14 6.77
CA THR A 51 18.14 -16.05 6.80
C THR A 51 17.75 -17.52 6.59
N GLN A 52 16.57 -17.92 7.04
CA GLN A 52 16.06 -19.30 6.87
C GLN A 52 15.33 -19.52 5.54
N SER A 53 14.95 -18.44 4.85
CA SER A 53 14.24 -18.47 3.57
C SER A 53 15.16 -18.92 2.43
N ARG A 54 15.32 -20.23 2.23
CA ARG A 54 16.04 -20.87 1.11
C ARG A 54 15.40 -20.60 -0.27
N GLY A 55 15.30 -19.34 -0.70
CA GLY A 55 14.73 -18.93 -2.00
C GLY A 55 13.24 -18.55 -1.99
N LYS A 56 12.54 -18.61 -0.85
CA LYS A 56 11.13 -18.17 -0.68
C LYS A 56 10.98 -16.77 -0.09
N LEU A 57 12.02 -15.94 -0.24
CA LEU A 57 12.17 -14.63 0.41
C LEU A 57 11.03 -13.65 0.08
N GLY A 58 10.42 -13.78 -1.10
CA GLY A 58 9.28 -12.97 -1.55
C GLY A 58 8.09 -13.03 -0.59
N THR A 59 7.46 -14.20 -0.52
CA THR A 59 6.20 -14.44 0.19
C THR A 59 6.33 -14.32 1.71
N LEU A 60 7.46 -14.76 2.28
CA LEU A 60 7.65 -14.79 3.74
C LEU A 60 7.86 -13.39 4.34
N THR A 61 8.49 -12.47 3.61
CA THR A 61 8.61 -11.07 4.07
C THR A 61 7.26 -10.38 4.17
N TRP A 62 6.36 -10.58 3.20
CA TRP A 62 5.03 -9.97 3.23
C TRP A 62 4.15 -10.55 4.35
N GLN A 63 4.28 -11.85 4.64
CA GLN A 63 3.61 -12.46 5.80
C GLN A 63 4.12 -11.89 7.13
N THR A 64 5.42 -11.63 7.23
CA THR A 64 6.04 -11.03 8.43
C THR A 64 5.57 -9.58 8.61
N LEU A 65 5.47 -8.81 7.53
CA LEU A 65 4.85 -7.47 7.54
C LEU A 65 3.37 -7.52 7.97
N GLY A 66 2.67 -8.60 7.64
CA GLY A 66 1.32 -8.87 8.13
C GLY A 66 1.21 -8.92 9.66
N VAL A 67 2.20 -9.47 10.35
CA VAL A 67 2.26 -9.49 11.82
C VAL A 67 2.53 -8.09 12.36
N ALA A 68 3.50 -7.37 11.79
CA ALA A 68 3.80 -5.99 12.17
C ALA A 68 2.55 -5.09 12.02
N LEU A 69 1.85 -5.21 10.89
CA LEU A 69 0.57 -4.55 10.62
C LEU A 69 -0.45 -4.82 11.74
N GLU A 70 -0.65 -6.08 12.14
CA GLU A 70 -1.59 -6.44 13.20
C GLU A 70 -1.21 -5.81 14.54
N VAL A 71 0.09 -5.84 14.88
CA VAL A 71 0.61 -5.25 16.11
C VAL A 71 0.36 -3.74 16.16
N TYR A 72 0.73 -3.02 15.09
CA TYR A 72 0.53 -1.57 14.98
C TYR A 72 -0.93 -1.17 15.09
N ARG A 73 -1.82 -1.92 14.41
CA ARG A 73 -3.26 -1.67 14.46
C ARG A 73 -3.84 -1.88 15.85
N LEU A 74 -3.51 -2.99 16.50
CA LEU A 74 -4.03 -3.28 17.84
C LEU A 74 -3.52 -2.27 18.86
N ARG A 75 -2.29 -1.76 18.70
CA ARG A 75 -1.77 -0.68 19.53
C ARG A 75 -2.50 0.63 19.28
N SER A 76 -2.71 1.05 18.03
CA SER A 76 -3.40 2.30 17.74
C SER A 76 -4.82 2.33 18.33
N LEU A 77 -5.52 1.20 18.34
CA LEU A 77 -6.84 1.06 18.96
C LEU A 77 -6.84 1.13 20.50
N ARG A 78 -5.69 0.93 21.15
CA ARG A 78 -5.54 0.88 22.61
C ARG A 78 -4.86 2.12 23.20
N THR A 79 -4.09 2.83 22.38
CA THR A 79 -3.39 4.04 22.77
C THR A 79 -4.38 5.18 23.00
N LYS A 80 -4.14 5.95 24.07
CA LYS A 80 -4.95 7.12 24.43
C LYS A 80 -4.36 8.44 23.91
N ASP A 81 -3.06 8.46 23.67
CA ASP A 81 -2.37 9.60 23.09
C ASP A 81 -2.66 9.68 21.59
N GLU A 82 -3.12 10.85 21.14
CA GLU A 82 -3.57 11.05 19.76
C GLU A 82 -2.40 10.99 18.77
N ASN A 83 -1.24 11.56 19.15
CA ASN A 83 -0.06 11.59 18.29
C ASN A 83 0.53 10.19 18.08
N ASP A 84 0.67 9.43 19.17
CA ASP A 84 1.09 8.03 19.10
C ASP A 84 0.08 7.19 18.30
N ARG A 85 -1.22 7.44 18.45
CA ARG A 85 -2.26 6.74 17.69
C ARG A 85 -2.14 7.03 16.20
N ASP A 86 -1.90 8.27 15.81
CA ASP A 86 -1.79 8.68 14.41
C ASP A 86 -0.52 8.10 13.77
N ASN A 87 0.62 8.13 14.48
CA ASN A 87 1.85 7.48 14.05
C ASN A 87 1.68 5.95 13.87
N LEU A 88 1.09 5.27 14.86
CA LEU A 88 0.81 3.82 14.77
C LEU A 88 -0.14 3.49 13.62
N THR A 89 -1.12 4.36 13.38
CA THR A 89 -2.06 4.22 12.25
C THR A 89 -1.35 4.41 10.91
N ALA A 90 -0.42 5.36 10.80
CA ALA A 90 0.39 5.57 9.60
C ALA A 90 1.31 4.37 9.31
N ARG A 91 1.94 3.78 10.33
CA ARG A 91 2.75 2.55 10.21
C ARG A 91 1.91 1.36 9.78
N TRP A 92 0.75 1.16 10.42
CA TRP A 92 -0.22 0.14 10.03
C TRP A 92 -0.62 0.27 8.56
N GLN A 93 -0.99 1.48 8.14
CA GLN A 93 -1.41 1.75 6.77
C GLN A 93 -0.27 1.52 5.77
N THR A 94 0.96 1.90 6.12
CA THR A 94 2.14 1.67 5.28
C THR A 94 2.41 0.17 5.11
N ALA A 95 2.32 -0.61 6.19
CA ALA A 95 2.43 -2.07 6.12
C ALA A 95 1.34 -2.69 5.22
N HIS A 96 0.12 -2.17 5.31
CA HIS A 96 -1.01 -2.60 4.50
C HIS A 96 -0.81 -2.27 3.01
N ASP A 97 -0.33 -1.08 2.72
CA ASP A 97 -0.07 -0.59 1.38
C ASP A 97 1.06 -1.39 0.71
N LEU A 98 2.13 -1.73 1.45
CA LEU A 98 3.18 -2.66 1.03
C LEU A 98 2.63 -4.04 0.61
N CYS A 99 1.81 -4.66 1.47
CA CYS A 99 1.21 -5.96 1.19
C CYS A 99 0.23 -5.90 0.00
N SER A 100 -0.58 -4.85 -0.06
CA SER A 100 -1.55 -4.62 -1.14
C SER A 100 -0.86 -4.46 -2.49
N LEU A 101 0.21 -3.67 -2.55
CA LEU A 101 0.97 -3.43 -3.77
C LEU A 101 1.65 -4.72 -4.27
N ALA A 102 2.17 -5.54 -3.34
CA ALA A 102 2.70 -6.85 -3.68
C ALA A 102 1.63 -7.80 -4.25
N ALA A 103 0.41 -7.77 -3.69
CA ALA A 103 -0.72 -8.54 -4.21
C ALA A 103 -1.16 -8.05 -5.61
N CYS A 104 -1.18 -6.73 -5.85
CA CYS A 104 -1.44 -6.14 -7.16
C CYS A 104 -0.42 -6.62 -8.21
N ASN A 105 0.87 -6.65 -7.85
CA ASN A 105 1.92 -7.17 -8.74
C ASN A 105 1.72 -8.66 -9.05
N ALA A 106 1.42 -9.47 -8.02
CA ALA A 106 1.12 -10.88 -8.19
C ALA A 106 -0.10 -11.10 -9.11
N ALA A 107 -1.11 -10.22 -9.06
CA ALA A 107 -2.26 -10.32 -9.96
C ALA A 107 -1.85 -10.23 -11.44
N PHE A 108 -1.01 -9.25 -11.79
CA PHE A 108 -0.49 -9.08 -13.14
C PHE A 108 0.42 -10.23 -13.59
N GLU A 109 1.24 -10.77 -12.69
CA GLU A 109 2.13 -11.89 -13.00
C GLU A 109 1.36 -13.21 -13.19
N ASP A 110 0.46 -13.53 -12.26
CA ASP A 110 -0.30 -14.79 -12.25
C ASP A 110 -1.40 -14.84 -13.32
N CYS A 111 -1.93 -13.68 -13.71
CA CYS A 111 -2.99 -13.57 -14.72
C CYS A 111 -2.46 -13.10 -16.08
N ARG A 112 -1.16 -13.28 -16.35
CA ARG A 112 -0.57 -12.97 -17.66
C ARG A 112 -0.79 -14.13 -18.64
N ASP A 113 -1.27 -13.82 -19.84
CA ASP A 113 -1.34 -14.69 -21.02
C ASP A 113 -0.03 -14.71 -21.81
N GLN A 114 0.05 -15.51 -22.89
CA GLN A 114 1.25 -15.58 -23.72
C GLN A 114 1.56 -14.25 -24.43
N GLU A 115 0.54 -13.41 -24.65
CA GLU A 115 0.63 -12.14 -25.38
C GLU A 115 0.58 -10.90 -24.46
N GLY A 116 0.47 -11.06 -23.14
CA GLY A 116 0.34 -9.94 -22.21
C GLY A 116 -0.72 -10.18 -21.14
N PRO A 117 -1.24 -9.13 -20.47
CA PRO A 117 -2.30 -9.27 -19.47
C PRO A 117 -3.57 -9.91 -20.05
N ASP A 118 -4.24 -10.75 -19.26
CA ASP A 118 -5.48 -11.43 -19.65
C ASP A 118 -6.65 -10.44 -19.84
N LEU A 119 -7.01 -10.20 -21.10
CA LEU A 119 -8.03 -9.24 -21.48
C LEU A 119 -9.45 -9.68 -21.09
N HIS A 120 -9.68 -10.96 -20.76
CA HIS A 120 -10.96 -11.41 -20.21
C HIS A 120 -11.17 -10.96 -18.76
N ALA A 121 -10.12 -10.44 -18.11
CA ALA A 121 -10.17 -9.84 -16.77
C ALA A 121 -9.92 -8.31 -16.81
N VAL A 122 -10.21 -7.65 -17.94
CA VAL A 122 -9.89 -6.23 -18.17
C VAL A 122 -10.41 -5.30 -17.06
N TRP A 123 -11.65 -5.49 -16.60
CA TRP A 123 -12.26 -4.65 -15.57
C TRP A 123 -11.61 -4.82 -14.21
N GLN A 124 -11.18 -6.02 -13.89
CA GLN A 124 -10.47 -6.31 -12.66
C GLN A 124 -9.09 -5.67 -12.67
N PHE A 125 -8.37 -5.75 -13.79
CA PHE A 125 -7.11 -5.02 -13.96
C PHE A 125 -7.28 -3.50 -13.92
N ILE A 126 -8.37 -2.95 -14.47
CA ILE A 126 -8.70 -1.53 -14.32
C ILE A 126 -8.88 -1.17 -12.84
N GLY A 127 -9.58 -2.00 -12.06
CA GLY A 127 -9.74 -1.80 -10.61
C GLY A 127 -8.39 -1.80 -9.87
N VAL A 128 -7.50 -2.75 -10.20
CA VAL A 128 -6.14 -2.80 -9.66
C VAL A 128 -5.33 -1.56 -10.05
N CYS A 129 -5.35 -1.16 -11.32
CA CYS A 129 -4.71 0.07 -11.80
C CYS A 129 -5.22 1.29 -11.03
N GLY A 130 -6.54 1.40 -10.84
CA GLY A 130 -7.15 2.51 -10.10
C GLY A 130 -6.66 2.59 -8.67
N TRP A 131 -6.53 1.46 -7.99
CA TRP A 131 -5.95 1.41 -6.65
C TRP A 131 -4.46 1.84 -6.65
N VAL A 132 -3.66 1.35 -7.60
CA VAL A 132 -2.23 1.72 -7.71
C VAL A 132 -2.06 3.22 -7.97
N ILE A 133 -2.84 3.80 -8.88
CA ILE A 133 -2.77 5.25 -9.18
C ILE A 133 -3.13 6.06 -7.93
N ASN A 134 -4.23 5.74 -7.25
CA ASN A 134 -4.63 6.44 -6.02
C ASN A 134 -3.55 6.33 -4.94
N PHE A 135 -2.92 5.16 -4.81
CA PHE A 135 -1.82 4.95 -3.87
C PHE A 135 -0.59 5.81 -4.22
N VAL A 136 -0.19 5.85 -5.50
CA VAL A 136 0.94 6.68 -5.95
C VAL A 136 0.65 8.15 -5.68
N GLU A 137 -0.55 8.63 -5.98
CA GLU A 137 -0.96 10.00 -5.70
C GLU A 137 -0.89 10.31 -4.20
N LYS A 138 -1.34 9.40 -3.33
CA LYS A 138 -1.19 9.55 -1.87
C LYS A 138 0.27 9.74 -1.47
N VAL A 139 1.18 8.90 -1.96
CA VAL A 139 2.62 9.03 -1.66
C VAL A 139 3.19 10.35 -2.18
N MET A 140 2.78 10.78 -3.38
CA MET A 140 3.24 12.06 -3.95
C MET A 140 2.71 13.28 -3.19
N LYS A 141 1.48 13.23 -2.66
CA LYS A 141 0.93 14.28 -1.78
C LYS A 141 1.78 14.43 -0.54
N GLU A 142 2.08 13.33 0.13
CA GLU A 142 2.90 13.31 1.34
C GLU A 142 4.31 13.83 1.08
N ALA A 143 4.96 13.41 -0.01
CA ALA A 143 6.26 13.95 -0.41
C ALA A 143 6.21 15.47 -0.65
N MET A 144 5.14 15.97 -1.27
CA MET A 144 4.94 17.41 -1.48
C MET A 144 4.74 18.18 -0.18
N LEU A 145 3.92 17.68 0.74
CA LEU A 145 3.63 18.31 2.02
C LEU A 145 4.92 18.46 2.83
N ILE A 146 5.73 17.40 2.89
CA ILE A 146 6.99 17.45 3.62
C ILE A 146 8.00 18.39 2.95
N ASN A 147 8.12 18.36 1.62
CA ASN A 147 8.99 19.29 0.91
C ASN A 147 8.59 20.75 1.13
N ALA A 148 7.30 21.04 1.34
CA ALA A 148 6.83 22.39 1.68
C ALA A 148 7.22 22.77 3.12
N ALA A 149 7.10 21.85 4.08
CA ALA A 149 7.47 22.09 5.48
C ALA A 149 8.98 22.34 5.66
N TYR A 150 9.84 21.67 4.89
CA TYR A 150 11.30 21.83 4.98
C TYR A 150 11.87 22.99 4.15
N LYS A 151 11.07 23.66 3.32
CA LYS A 151 11.55 24.86 2.62
C LYS A 151 11.59 26.01 3.63
N PRO A 152 12.78 26.53 4.02
CA PRO A 152 12.81 27.77 4.77
C PRO A 152 12.13 28.83 3.91
N SER A 153 11.13 29.50 4.48
CA SER A 153 10.41 30.60 3.85
C SER A 153 11.38 31.73 3.52
N SER A 154 12.04 31.64 2.38
CA SER A 154 12.78 32.75 1.82
C SER A 154 11.77 33.71 1.22
N ASN A 155 11.56 34.81 1.94
CA ASN A 155 10.86 36.04 1.60
C ASN A 155 9.44 36.20 2.17
N GLU A 156 9.34 37.18 3.06
CA GLU A 156 8.14 37.90 3.47
C GLU A 156 7.35 38.36 2.22
N THR A 157 6.24 37.69 1.91
CA THR A 157 5.06 38.33 1.31
C THR A 157 3.83 37.49 1.62
N ASP A 158 3.02 38.00 2.56
CA ASP A 158 1.55 37.95 2.58
C ASP A 158 0.91 36.59 2.18
N ASP A 159 1.00 35.58 3.05
CA ASP A 159 0.17 34.38 2.93
C ASP A 159 -1.08 34.51 3.82
N LEU A 160 -2.22 34.74 3.16
CA LEU A 160 -3.55 34.92 3.75
C LEU A 160 -4.12 33.64 4.40
N PHE A 161 -3.41 32.51 4.27
CA PHE A 161 -3.70 31.25 4.94
C PHE A 161 -2.53 30.87 5.84
N GLY A 162 -2.41 31.56 6.97
CA GLY A 162 -1.39 31.30 7.98
C GLY A 162 -1.44 29.87 8.50
N VAL A 163 -0.63 29.00 7.91
CA VAL A 163 -0.25 27.73 8.52
C VAL A 163 0.97 28.04 9.38
N GLU A 164 0.78 28.02 10.70
CA GLU A 164 1.86 28.11 11.66
C GLU A 164 2.91 27.04 11.31
N SER A 165 4.11 27.50 10.95
CA SER A 165 5.25 26.61 10.72
C SER A 165 5.65 25.98 12.03
N ILE A 166 5.15 24.78 12.31
CA ILE A 166 5.64 23.93 13.39
C ILE A 166 6.94 23.31 12.90
N ALA A 167 8.02 24.10 12.92
CA ALA A 167 9.36 23.58 12.85
C ALA A 167 9.68 22.89 14.18
N SER A 168 9.40 21.59 14.30
CA SER A 168 10.03 20.74 15.32
C SER A 168 9.76 19.25 15.08
N THR A 169 10.63 18.64 14.27
CA THR A 169 11.25 17.33 14.50
C THR A 169 12.22 17.10 13.32
N ASP A 170 13.49 16.84 13.62
CA ASP A 170 14.56 16.67 12.61
C ASP A 170 14.39 15.40 11.74
N HIS A 171 13.29 14.67 11.91
CA HIS A 171 13.04 13.37 11.31
C HIS A 171 11.79 13.36 10.42
N TYR A 172 11.85 12.61 9.32
CA TYR A 172 10.69 12.41 8.45
C TYR A 172 9.73 11.43 9.12
N GLU A 173 8.80 11.94 9.95
CA GLU A 173 7.76 11.14 10.61
C GLU A 173 6.61 10.75 9.67
N VAL A 174 6.92 10.36 8.43
CA VAL A 174 5.91 9.99 7.44
C VAL A 174 6.17 8.58 6.90
N PRO A 175 5.63 7.56 7.59
CA PRO A 175 5.84 6.14 7.26
C PRO A 175 5.63 5.78 5.78
N CYS A 176 4.64 6.39 5.11
CA CYS A 176 4.31 6.04 3.72
C CYS A 176 5.44 6.37 2.72
N LEU A 177 6.36 7.27 3.08
CA LEU A 177 7.52 7.58 2.24
C LEU A 177 8.57 6.47 2.21
N LEU A 178 8.39 5.43 3.02
CA LEU A 178 9.12 4.19 2.91
C LEU A 178 9.13 3.64 1.47
N HIS A 179 8.01 3.81 0.75
CA HIS A 179 7.84 3.36 -0.64
C HIS A 179 8.76 4.04 -1.66
N ILE A 180 9.36 5.19 -1.32
CA ILE A 180 10.26 5.93 -2.21
C ILE A 180 11.73 5.92 -1.77
N VAL A 181 12.09 5.21 -0.70
CA VAL A 181 13.48 5.11 -0.21
C VAL A 181 13.94 3.67 0.03
N HIS A 182 13.07 2.80 0.54
CA HIS A 182 13.45 1.43 0.88
C HIS A 182 13.60 0.57 -0.39
N PRO A 183 14.73 -0.14 -0.60
CA PRO A 183 15.04 -0.81 -1.87
C PRO A 183 13.93 -1.73 -2.37
N ARG A 184 13.40 -2.58 -1.48
CA ARG A 184 12.33 -3.53 -1.82
C ARG A 184 10.95 -2.89 -1.96
N ALA A 185 10.66 -1.82 -1.22
CA ALA A 185 9.39 -1.10 -1.35
C ALA A 185 9.36 -0.31 -2.67
N LEU A 186 10.49 0.33 -3.01
CA LEU A 186 10.75 0.99 -4.29
C LEU A 186 10.62 0.02 -5.47
N ALA A 187 11.25 -1.15 -5.39
CA ALA A 187 11.13 -2.16 -6.45
C ALA A 187 9.67 -2.63 -6.63
N ASN A 188 8.93 -2.82 -5.52
CA ASN A 188 7.53 -3.20 -5.55
C ASN A 188 6.65 -2.11 -6.20
N LEU A 189 6.90 -0.83 -5.86
CA LEU A 189 6.24 0.32 -6.48
C LEU A 189 6.55 0.44 -7.97
N LYS A 190 7.84 0.32 -8.34
CA LYS A 190 8.24 0.37 -9.74
C LYS A 190 7.59 -0.75 -10.56
N GLN A 191 7.55 -1.97 -10.03
CA GLN A 191 6.90 -3.09 -10.72
C GLN A 191 5.41 -2.80 -10.94
N ALA A 192 4.71 -2.23 -9.96
CA ALA A 192 3.30 -1.91 -10.07
C ALA A 192 3.04 -0.84 -11.15
N LEU A 193 3.86 0.21 -11.18
CA LEU A 193 3.78 1.25 -12.20
C LEU A 193 4.09 0.72 -13.61
N SER A 194 5.09 -0.16 -13.72
CA SER A 194 5.42 -0.84 -14.97
C SER A 194 4.24 -1.71 -15.46
N ASN A 195 3.59 -2.44 -14.56
CA ASN A 195 2.38 -3.21 -14.87
C ASN A 195 1.25 -2.32 -15.39
N VAL A 196 0.97 -1.19 -14.73
CA VAL A 196 -0.04 -0.21 -15.17
C VAL A 196 0.29 0.34 -16.56
N ARG A 197 1.54 0.76 -16.79
CA ARG A 197 2.00 1.31 -18.07
C ARG A 197 1.90 0.28 -19.21
N ASN A 198 2.35 -0.95 -18.96
CA ASN A 198 2.30 -2.03 -19.93
C ASN A 198 0.86 -2.39 -20.27
N PHE A 199 -0.03 -2.41 -19.28
CA PHE A 199 -1.45 -2.66 -19.50
C PHE A 199 -2.11 -1.52 -20.30
N ARG A 200 -1.81 -0.25 -19.98
CA ARG A 200 -2.25 0.92 -20.77
C ARG A 200 -1.78 0.83 -22.22
N SER A 201 -0.51 0.50 -22.44
CA SER A 201 0.04 0.33 -23.79
C SER A 201 -0.64 -0.81 -24.54
N THR A 202 -0.85 -1.94 -23.87
CA THR A 202 -1.55 -3.11 -24.44
C THR A 202 -2.96 -2.73 -24.87
N LEU A 203 -3.79 -2.19 -23.97
CA LEU A 203 -5.16 -1.75 -24.32
C LEU A 203 -5.17 -0.66 -25.40
N GLY A 204 -4.20 0.26 -25.35
CA GLY A 204 -4.07 1.33 -26.34
C GLY A 204 -3.85 0.81 -27.76
N SER A 205 -3.11 -0.30 -27.91
CA SER A 205 -2.77 -0.93 -29.19
C SER A 205 -3.88 -1.80 -29.80
N LEU A 206 -4.89 -2.17 -29.01
CA LEU A 206 -5.99 -3.01 -29.50
C LEU A 206 -6.86 -2.26 -30.50
N THR A 207 -7.21 -2.91 -31.61
CA THR A 207 -8.23 -2.39 -32.52
C THR A 207 -9.58 -2.43 -31.81
N THR A 208 -10.28 -1.30 -31.74
CA THR A 208 -11.50 -1.08 -30.96
C THR A 208 -12.73 -1.70 -31.63
N ARG A 209 -12.68 -3.01 -31.91
CA ARG A 209 -13.71 -3.77 -32.63
C ARG A 209 -14.95 -4.09 -31.78
N GLY A 210 -15.16 -3.40 -30.67
CA GLY A 210 -16.33 -3.57 -29.80
C GLY A 210 -16.44 -2.47 -28.76
N GLU A 211 -17.67 -2.14 -28.39
CA GLU A 211 -18.02 -1.08 -27.43
C GLU A 211 -17.34 -1.30 -26.07
N ASN A 212 -17.41 -2.50 -25.50
CA ASN A 212 -16.78 -2.80 -24.21
C ASN A 212 -15.26 -2.59 -24.21
N SER A 213 -14.58 -2.92 -25.32
CA SER A 213 -13.13 -2.73 -25.45
C SER A 213 -12.76 -1.25 -25.58
N GLN A 214 -13.60 -0.46 -26.26
CA GLN A 214 -13.45 0.99 -26.34
C GLN A 214 -13.64 1.63 -24.96
N ILE A 215 -14.71 1.28 -24.24
CA ILE A 215 -14.97 1.81 -22.89
C ILE A 215 -13.82 1.46 -21.95
N ALA A 216 -13.36 0.20 -21.95
CA ALA A 216 -12.24 -0.21 -21.09
C ALA A 216 -10.95 0.56 -21.39
N LYS A 217 -10.66 0.81 -22.67
CA LYS A 217 -9.53 1.64 -23.11
C LYS A 217 -9.68 3.07 -22.61
N ASP A 218 -10.84 3.70 -22.82
CA ASP A 218 -11.09 5.08 -22.44
C ASP A 218 -11.00 5.27 -20.92
N VAL A 219 -11.62 4.36 -20.15
CA VAL A 219 -11.54 4.38 -18.67
C VAL A 219 -10.10 4.28 -18.17
N LEU A 220 -9.28 3.39 -18.74
CA LEU A 220 -7.88 3.25 -18.32
C LEU A 220 -7.03 4.46 -18.74
N VAL A 221 -7.26 4.98 -19.94
CA VAL A 221 -6.57 6.18 -20.45
C VAL A 221 -6.90 7.37 -19.56
N ASP A 222 -8.18 7.61 -19.27
CA ASP A 222 -8.60 8.69 -18.38
C ASP A 222 -8.01 8.51 -16.98
N LEU A 223 -8.05 7.30 -16.42
CA LEU A 223 -7.48 7.01 -15.10
C LEU A 223 -5.98 7.39 -15.01
N VAL A 224 -5.19 7.07 -16.03
CA VAL A 224 -3.75 7.35 -16.05
C VAL A 224 -3.47 8.80 -16.41
N ASP A 225 -4.12 9.31 -17.45
CA ASP A 225 -3.82 10.63 -18.05
C ASP A 225 -4.40 11.78 -17.22
N CYS A 226 -5.48 11.55 -16.46
CA CYS A 226 -6.02 12.49 -15.49
C CYS A 226 -5.39 12.35 -14.10
N SER A 227 -4.46 11.42 -13.89
CA SER A 227 -3.73 11.35 -12.62
C SER A 227 -2.87 12.60 -12.40
N GLY A 228 -2.59 12.90 -11.13
CA GLY A 228 -1.71 13.98 -10.71
C GLY A 228 -0.22 13.71 -10.96
N VAL A 229 0.13 12.57 -11.57
CA VAL A 229 1.51 12.07 -11.64
C VAL A 229 1.82 11.59 -13.04
N ASP A 230 2.84 12.16 -13.67
CA ASP A 230 3.35 11.66 -14.95
C ASP A 230 4.14 10.36 -14.74
N LEU A 231 3.50 9.23 -15.03
CA LEU A 231 4.11 7.91 -14.87
C LEU A 231 5.32 7.68 -15.78
N ASN A 232 5.36 8.31 -16.96
CA ASN A 232 6.47 8.16 -17.90
C ASN A 232 7.71 8.90 -17.40
N ALA A 233 7.52 10.08 -16.82
CA ALA A 233 8.59 10.86 -16.22
C ALA A 233 9.00 10.32 -14.82
N LEU A 234 8.08 9.66 -14.09
CA LEU A 234 8.37 9.04 -12.80
C LEU A 234 9.28 7.80 -12.91
N ASP A 235 9.08 6.93 -13.91
CA ASP A 235 9.84 5.69 -14.09
C ASP A 235 11.37 5.86 -14.06
N PRO A 236 11.98 6.78 -14.86
CA PRO A 236 13.43 7.00 -14.80
C PRO A 236 13.92 7.62 -13.49
N LEU A 237 13.06 8.30 -12.71
CA LEU A 237 13.42 8.76 -11.36
C LEU A 237 13.46 7.58 -10.38
N LEU A 238 12.48 6.68 -10.44
CA LEU A 238 12.46 5.48 -9.61
C LEU A 238 13.67 4.58 -9.88
N ASP A 239 14.14 4.50 -11.13
CA ASP A 239 15.40 3.83 -11.47
C ASP A 239 16.61 4.40 -10.72
N GLN A 240 16.71 5.72 -10.66
CA GLN A 240 17.77 6.40 -9.92
C GLN A 240 17.65 6.17 -8.42
N PHE A 241 16.42 6.18 -7.89
CA PHE A 241 16.17 5.93 -6.47
C PHE A 241 16.54 4.50 -6.07
N ILE A 242 16.17 3.51 -6.90
CA ILE A 242 16.55 2.12 -6.72
C ILE A 242 18.07 1.97 -6.73
N LEU A 243 18.75 2.57 -7.70
CA LEU A 243 20.21 2.49 -7.80
C LEU A 243 20.88 3.03 -6.53
N LYS A 244 20.43 4.17 -6.02
CA LYS A 244 20.96 4.78 -4.78
C LYS A 244 20.63 3.97 -3.54
N SER A 245 19.43 3.39 -3.48
CA SER A 245 18.97 2.60 -2.33
C SER A 245 19.84 1.37 -2.06
N LYS A 246 20.59 0.89 -3.05
CA LYS A 246 21.58 -0.19 -2.88
C LYS A 246 22.72 0.16 -1.92
N GLY A 247 22.96 1.45 -1.66
CA GLY A 247 23.93 1.92 -0.69
C GLY A 247 23.44 1.86 0.76
N ILE A 248 22.16 1.59 1.01
CA ILE A 248 21.60 1.46 2.36
C ILE A 248 22.00 0.09 2.93
N GLU A 249 22.47 0.08 4.17
CA GLU A 249 22.86 -1.16 4.86
C GLU A 249 21.68 -2.13 5.01
N VAL A 250 21.95 -3.43 4.84
CA VAL A 250 20.92 -4.46 4.89
C VAL A 250 20.21 -4.49 6.24
N GLU A 251 20.92 -4.26 7.34
CA GLU A 251 20.32 -4.20 8.68
C GLU A 251 19.33 -3.04 8.82
N GLU A 252 19.65 -1.88 8.26
CA GLU A 252 18.77 -0.70 8.24
C GLU A 252 17.52 -0.97 7.40
N THR A 253 17.66 -1.65 6.26
CA THR A 253 16.48 -2.06 5.47
C THR A 253 15.55 -2.98 6.26
N ARG A 254 16.09 -3.97 6.97
CA ARG A 254 15.28 -4.86 7.83
C ARG A 254 14.61 -4.09 8.96
N ARG A 255 15.34 -3.19 9.62
CA ARG A 255 14.80 -2.40 10.73
C ARG A 255 13.65 -1.51 10.25
N SER A 256 13.84 -0.86 9.12
CA SER A 256 12.83 -0.03 8.48
C SER A 256 11.55 -0.81 8.12
N PHE A 257 11.67 -2.03 7.61
CA PHE A 257 10.50 -2.90 7.39
C PHE A 257 9.83 -3.35 8.69
N ALA A 258 10.59 -3.71 9.72
CA ALA A 258 10.01 -4.06 11.03
C ALA A 258 9.24 -2.89 11.64
N LEU A 259 9.77 -1.68 11.51
CA LEU A 259 9.15 -0.44 12.00
C LEU A 259 8.03 0.08 11.08
N CYS A 260 8.00 -0.38 9.83
CA CYS A 260 7.11 0.10 8.77
C CYS A 260 7.25 1.61 8.49
N GLU A 261 8.46 2.14 8.63
CA GLU A 261 8.81 3.55 8.40
C GLU A 261 10.28 3.69 7.97
N PRO A 262 10.68 4.79 7.32
CA PRO A 262 12.09 5.09 7.06
C PRO A 262 12.89 5.18 8.37
N THR A 263 14.10 4.60 8.41
CA THR A 263 15.01 4.82 9.53
C THR A 263 15.79 6.13 9.37
N THR A 264 16.38 6.63 10.45
CA THR A 264 17.21 7.85 10.43
C THR A 264 18.36 7.78 9.42
N SER A 265 18.94 6.59 9.22
CA SER A 265 19.98 6.35 8.21
C SER A 265 19.50 6.55 6.76
N MET A 266 18.19 6.42 6.51
CA MET A 266 17.58 6.61 5.18
C MET A 266 17.25 8.08 4.89
N GLU A 267 17.25 8.96 5.90
CA GLU A 267 16.79 10.35 5.77
C GLU A 267 17.54 11.17 4.73
N PRO A 268 18.89 11.13 4.64
CA PRO A 268 19.60 11.93 3.63
C PRO A 268 19.17 11.55 2.21
N GLN A 269 18.96 10.26 1.96
CA GLN A 269 18.48 9.78 0.66
C GLN A 269 17.00 10.11 0.45
N LEU A 270 16.17 10.00 1.49
CA LEU A 270 14.75 10.33 1.41
C LEU A 270 14.55 11.82 1.08
N GLN A 271 15.27 12.71 1.76
CA GLN A 271 15.29 14.15 1.49
C GLN A 271 15.66 14.44 0.03
N GLU A 272 16.70 13.78 -0.49
CA GLU A 272 17.10 13.96 -1.88
C GLU A 272 16.02 13.46 -2.84
N ASN A 273 15.42 12.30 -2.57
CA ASN A 273 14.37 11.72 -3.41
C ASN A 273 13.11 12.59 -3.43
N VAL A 274 12.66 13.08 -2.27
CA VAL A 274 11.52 13.99 -2.12
C VAL A 274 11.76 15.29 -2.88
N LYS A 275 12.94 15.91 -2.69
CA LYS A 275 13.33 17.13 -3.40
C LYS A 275 13.28 16.92 -4.92
N ARG A 276 13.90 15.84 -5.42
CA ARG A 276 13.91 15.50 -6.84
C ARG A 276 12.50 15.26 -7.39
N LEU A 277 11.64 14.54 -6.67
CA LEU A 277 10.24 14.34 -7.08
C LEU A 277 9.53 15.68 -7.27
N CYS A 278 9.64 16.58 -6.30
CA CYS A 278 9.00 17.88 -6.34
C CYS A 278 9.58 18.84 -7.39
N GLU A 279 10.87 18.72 -7.74
CA GLU A 279 11.54 19.61 -8.70
C GLU A 279 11.50 19.09 -10.14
N SER A 280 11.26 17.79 -10.34
CA SER A 280 11.31 17.12 -11.66
C SER A 280 10.17 17.47 -12.62
N GLY A 281 9.10 18.10 -12.15
CA GLY A 281 7.88 18.32 -12.94
C GLY A 281 6.98 17.09 -13.10
N VAL A 282 7.33 15.94 -12.48
CA VAL A 282 6.52 14.71 -12.50
C VAL A 282 5.15 14.90 -11.85
N ILE A 283 5.04 15.81 -10.89
CA ILE A 283 3.83 16.02 -10.11
C ILE A 283 3.06 17.24 -10.61
N SER A 284 1.85 17.03 -11.09
CA SER A 284 0.90 18.10 -11.42
C SER A 284 0.09 18.45 -10.17
N LYS A 285 0.45 19.55 -9.50
CA LYS A 285 -0.19 19.97 -8.23
C LYS A 285 -1.71 20.10 -8.35
N SER A 286 -2.20 20.72 -9.42
CA SER A 286 -3.64 20.92 -9.63
C SER A 286 -4.40 19.60 -9.73
N ARG A 287 -3.94 18.67 -10.57
CA ARG A 287 -4.58 17.35 -10.76
C ARG A 287 -4.42 16.42 -9.56
N LEU A 288 -3.38 16.63 -8.76
CA LEU A 288 -3.14 15.85 -7.55
C LEU A 288 -4.16 16.21 -6.45
N TYR A 289 -4.42 17.50 -6.25
CA TYR A 289 -5.27 18.00 -5.16
C TYR A 289 -6.71 18.31 -5.54
N ILE A 290 -7.00 18.52 -6.83
CA ILE A 290 -8.35 18.84 -7.31
C ILE A 290 -8.79 17.72 -8.26
N LYS A 291 -9.78 16.94 -7.86
CA LYS A 291 -10.36 15.92 -8.74
C LYS A 291 -11.55 16.50 -9.52
N PRO A 292 -11.66 16.23 -10.83
CA PRO A 292 -12.77 16.75 -11.63
C PRO A 292 -14.16 16.43 -11.06
N HIS A 293 -14.35 15.25 -10.45
CA HIS A 293 -15.63 14.88 -9.84
C HIS A 293 -15.98 15.74 -8.62
N GLU A 294 -14.99 16.21 -7.85
CA GLU A 294 -15.21 17.11 -6.70
C GLU A 294 -15.73 18.49 -7.14
N LEU A 295 -15.38 18.92 -8.35
CA LEU A 295 -15.85 20.19 -8.92
C LEU A 295 -17.28 20.10 -9.48
N ILE A 296 -17.70 18.91 -9.90
CA ILE A 296 -19.04 18.65 -10.46
C ILE A 296 -20.06 18.44 -9.33
N ASP A 297 -19.66 17.76 -8.25
CA ASP A 297 -20.50 17.57 -7.06
C ASP A 297 -20.82 18.89 -6.33
N GLY A 298 -20.01 19.94 -6.54
CA GLY A 298 -20.30 21.29 -6.04
C GLY A 298 -21.61 21.90 -6.57
N PHE A 299 -22.13 21.41 -7.70
CA PHE A 299 -23.45 21.78 -8.23
C PHE A 299 -24.58 20.84 -7.78
N GLU A 300 -24.28 19.57 -7.49
CA GLU A 300 -25.26 18.59 -6.98
C GLU A 300 -25.48 18.66 -5.46
N ASN A 301 -24.57 19.27 -4.71
CA ASN A 301 -24.68 19.50 -3.26
C ASN A 301 -25.79 20.52 -2.84
N LEU A 302 -26.63 20.95 -3.79
CA LEU A 302 -27.93 21.56 -3.52
C LEU A 302 -29.06 20.53 -3.36
N SER A 303 -28.79 19.24 -3.60
CA SER A 303 -29.70 18.13 -3.27
C SER A 303 -29.34 17.51 -1.92
N LEU A 304 -30.38 17.26 -1.11
CA LEU A 304 -30.39 16.77 0.27
C LEU A 304 -29.77 15.37 0.51
N GLU A 305 -29.06 14.80 -0.45
CA GLU A 305 -28.32 13.55 -0.27
C GLU A 305 -26.86 13.91 -0.01
N GLY A 306 -26.39 13.69 1.23
CA GLY A 306 -25.04 14.01 1.67
C GLY A 306 -23.93 13.38 0.79
N PRO A 307 -22.67 13.76 1.02
CA PRO A 307 -21.54 13.37 0.17
C PRO A 307 -21.57 11.86 -0.07
N ARG A 308 -21.53 11.44 -1.35
CA ARG A 308 -21.51 10.03 -1.75
C ARG A 308 -20.33 9.36 -1.04
N LYS A 309 -20.62 8.61 0.02
CA LYS A 309 -19.62 7.86 0.80
C LYS A 309 -18.81 7.00 -0.17
N GLU A 310 -17.48 7.17 -0.16
CA GLU A 310 -16.57 6.39 -1.01
C GLU A 310 -16.93 4.91 -0.87
N GLN A 311 -17.17 4.23 -2.00
CA GLN A 311 -17.63 2.85 -1.97
C GLN A 311 -16.50 1.96 -1.46
N ASP A 312 -16.82 1.07 -0.52
CA ASP A 312 -15.84 0.15 0.06
C ASP A 312 -15.19 -0.69 -1.07
N LYS A 313 -13.86 -0.86 -1.00
CA LYS A 313 -13.09 -1.63 -1.99
C LYS A 313 -12.72 -3.00 -1.42
N ASP A 314 -12.76 -4.01 -2.28
CA ASP A 314 -12.32 -5.36 -1.97
C ASP A 314 -10.81 -5.36 -1.74
N VAL A 315 -10.36 -5.82 -0.58
CA VAL A 315 -8.94 -5.81 -0.21
C VAL A 315 -8.08 -6.71 -1.10
N VAL A 316 -8.68 -7.73 -1.72
CA VAL A 316 -8.00 -8.64 -2.66
C VAL A 316 -8.12 -8.08 -4.06
N SER A 317 -9.33 -8.03 -4.62
CA SER A 317 -9.54 -7.71 -6.04
C SER A 317 -9.42 -6.22 -6.37
N LYS A 318 -9.38 -5.35 -5.35
CA LYS A 318 -9.37 -3.87 -5.44
C LYS A 318 -10.58 -3.26 -6.15
N GLY A 319 -11.53 -4.10 -6.58
CA GLY A 319 -12.80 -3.67 -7.14
C GLY A 319 -13.75 -3.14 -6.07
N VAL A 320 -14.78 -2.44 -6.51
CA VAL A 320 -15.87 -1.97 -5.67
C VAL A 320 -16.64 -3.14 -5.07
N LEU A 321 -16.90 -3.08 -3.76
CA LEU A 321 -17.76 -4.03 -3.05
C LEU A 321 -19.23 -3.70 -3.26
N MET A 322 -20.00 -4.73 -3.57
CA MET A 322 -21.44 -4.60 -3.79
C MET A 322 -22.17 -4.77 -2.46
N LYS A 323 -22.95 -3.77 -2.04
CA LYS A 323 -23.65 -3.73 -0.73
C LYS A 323 -24.54 -4.95 -0.41
N ARG A 324 -24.90 -5.76 -1.41
CA ARG A 324 -25.78 -6.93 -1.26
C ARG A 324 -25.04 -8.26 -1.33
N GLN A 325 -23.74 -8.25 -1.63
CA GLN A 325 -22.96 -9.47 -1.74
C GLN A 325 -22.43 -9.88 -0.35
N PRO A 326 -22.45 -11.18 -0.04
CA PRO A 326 -21.88 -11.67 1.20
C PRO A 326 -20.35 -11.44 1.17
N CYS A 327 -19.79 -10.78 2.18
CA CYS A 327 -18.34 -10.55 2.31
C CYS A 327 -17.76 -11.19 3.59
N VAL A 328 -16.45 -11.39 3.58
CA VAL A 328 -15.63 -11.71 4.75
C VAL A 328 -14.76 -10.52 5.12
N ARG A 329 -14.34 -10.46 6.38
CA ARG A 329 -13.46 -9.43 6.93
C ARG A 329 -12.17 -10.05 7.41
N CYS A 330 -11.04 -9.42 7.11
CA CYS A 330 -9.74 -9.84 7.61
C CYS A 330 -9.57 -9.44 9.08
N LEU A 331 -9.19 -10.38 9.94
CA LEU A 331 -8.92 -10.12 11.36
C LEU A 331 -7.74 -9.16 11.60
N ARG A 332 -6.77 -9.11 10.69
CA ARG A 332 -5.59 -8.24 10.80
C ARG A 332 -5.85 -6.83 10.30
N CYS A 333 -6.25 -6.68 9.03
CA CYS A 333 -6.35 -5.36 8.38
C CYS A 333 -7.77 -4.80 8.26
N ASP A 334 -8.81 -5.52 8.70
CA ASP A 334 -10.23 -5.17 8.48
C ASP A 334 -10.70 -5.19 7.04
N GLY A 335 -9.79 -5.46 6.09
CA GLY A 335 -10.12 -5.50 4.69
C GLY A 335 -11.29 -6.45 4.43
N LEU A 336 -12.28 -5.94 3.71
CA LEU A 336 -13.42 -6.71 3.27
C LEU A 336 -13.09 -7.41 1.94
N SER A 337 -13.58 -8.63 1.75
CA SER A 337 -13.46 -9.31 0.46
C SER A 337 -14.69 -10.16 0.14
N GLU A 338 -15.15 -10.04 -1.10
CA GLU A 338 -16.11 -10.97 -1.71
C GLU A 338 -15.39 -12.19 -2.29
N ALA A 339 -14.17 -12.01 -2.80
CA ALA A 339 -13.39 -13.06 -3.46
C ALA A 339 -13.06 -14.25 -2.53
N ALA A 340 -12.95 -14.00 -1.22
CA ALA A 340 -12.57 -15.00 -0.23
C ALA A 340 -13.75 -15.77 0.39
N LYS A 341 -15.01 -15.35 0.18
CA LYS A 341 -16.15 -15.94 0.92
C LYS A 341 -16.63 -17.28 0.39
N ASP A 342 -16.65 -17.46 -0.92
CA ASP A 342 -16.97 -18.72 -1.60
C ASP A 342 -16.57 -18.53 -3.06
N GLY A 343 -15.60 -19.27 -3.60
CA GLY A 343 -15.00 -19.07 -4.93
C GLY A 343 -15.96 -19.09 -6.15
N THR A 344 -17.26 -19.09 -5.90
CA THR A 344 -18.38 -18.88 -6.80
C THR A 344 -18.85 -17.42 -6.78
N ARG A 345 -18.09 -16.52 -7.41
CA ARG A 345 -18.66 -15.24 -7.88
C ARG A 345 -19.80 -15.55 -8.85
N SER A 346 -21.04 -15.34 -8.42
CA SER A 346 -22.23 -15.26 -9.27
C SER A 346 -22.52 -13.79 -9.56
N GLY A 347 -21.64 -13.16 -10.36
CA GLY A 347 -21.80 -11.80 -10.86
C GLY A 347 -21.73 -11.82 -12.38
N ALA A 348 -22.68 -11.17 -13.04
CA ALA A 348 -22.92 -11.22 -14.49
C ALA A 348 -21.66 -10.85 -15.31
N GLY A 349 -21.11 -11.85 -16.00
CA GLY A 349 -19.95 -11.73 -16.87
C GLY A 349 -19.02 -12.93 -16.73
N SER A 350 -18.51 -13.47 -17.84
CA SER A 350 -17.53 -14.55 -17.81
C SER A 350 -16.18 -14.01 -17.31
N VAL A 351 -15.96 -13.99 -16.00
CA VAL A 351 -14.63 -13.67 -15.42
C VAL A 351 -13.65 -14.77 -15.81
N SER A 352 -12.47 -14.37 -16.27
CA SER A 352 -11.42 -15.30 -16.69
C SER A 352 -11.09 -16.36 -15.63
N LEU A 353 -10.76 -17.57 -16.10
CA LEU A 353 -10.29 -18.66 -15.24
C LEU A 353 -8.99 -18.31 -14.51
N ARG A 354 -8.09 -17.53 -15.13
CA ARG A 354 -6.81 -17.14 -14.50
C ARG A 354 -7.05 -16.20 -13.33
N TRP A 355 -7.86 -15.16 -13.55
CA TRP A 355 -8.29 -14.26 -12.50
C TRP A 355 -8.96 -15.00 -11.33
N LYS A 356 -9.91 -15.90 -11.62
CA LYS A 356 -10.56 -16.73 -10.59
C LYS A 356 -9.56 -17.62 -9.84
N THR A 357 -8.52 -18.11 -10.52
CA THR A 357 -7.48 -18.93 -9.90
C THR A 357 -6.60 -18.10 -8.98
N TRP A 358 -6.25 -16.87 -9.41
CA TRP A 358 -5.55 -15.91 -8.56
C TRP A 358 -6.38 -15.51 -7.33
N GLU A 359 -7.67 -15.19 -7.49
CA GLU A 359 -8.57 -14.90 -6.36
C GLU A 359 -8.63 -16.07 -5.37
N ARG A 360 -8.70 -17.31 -5.87
CA ARG A 360 -8.71 -18.52 -5.03
C ARG A 360 -7.45 -18.69 -4.17
N LYS A 361 -6.29 -18.11 -4.55
CA LYS A 361 -5.08 -18.12 -3.71
C LYS A 361 -5.28 -17.37 -2.38
N TRP A 362 -6.24 -16.46 -2.32
CA TRP A 362 -6.53 -15.63 -1.16
C TRP A 362 -7.70 -16.17 -0.31
N VAL A 363 -8.32 -17.29 -0.69
CA VAL A 363 -9.34 -17.95 0.16
C VAL A 363 -8.77 -18.38 1.52
N PRO A 364 -7.54 -18.92 1.63
CA PRO A 364 -6.97 -19.27 2.93
C PRO A 364 -6.63 -18.07 3.82
N GLY A 365 -6.42 -16.88 3.25
CA GLY A 365 -6.04 -15.68 4.01
C GLY A 365 -5.89 -14.42 3.16
N CYS A 366 -5.98 -13.28 3.83
CA CYS A 366 -5.89 -11.94 3.24
C CYS A 366 -4.50 -11.62 2.68
N VAL A 367 -4.40 -10.54 1.90
CA VAL A 367 -3.13 -10.03 1.34
C VAL A 367 -2.09 -9.68 2.40
N CYS A 368 -2.53 -9.39 3.64
CA CYS A 368 -1.66 -9.22 4.80
C CYS A 368 -1.39 -10.52 5.60
N GLY A 369 -1.80 -11.68 5.07
CA GLY A 369 -1.71 -12.98 5.73
C GLY A 369 -2.68 -13.18 6.91
N GLY A 370 -3.64 -12.27 7.11
CA GLY A 370 -4.67 -12.41 8.16
C GLY A 370 -5.79 -13.37 7.78
N LEU A 371 -6.38 -14.04 8.77
CA LEU A 371 -7.50 -14.95 8.57
C LEU A 371 -8.81 -14.20 8.33
N TRP A 372 -9.71 -14.87 7.63
CA TRP A 372 -11.04 -14.37 7.33
C TRP A 372 -12.04 -14.73 8.43
N VAL A 373 -12.93 -13.78 8.73
CA VAL A 373 -14.15 -14.02 9.51
C VAL A 373 -15.36 -13.54 8.73
N THR A 374 -16.51 -14.17 8.92
CA THR A 374 -17.75 -13.72 8.29
C THR A 374 -18.05 -12.31 8.76
N ALA A 375 -18.14 -11.36 7.82
CA ALA A 375 -18.54 -10.01 8.15
C ALA A 375 -20.02 -10.03 8.58
N LYS A 376 -20.33 -9.47 9.76
CA LYS A 376 -21.71 -9.19 10.14
C LYS A 376 -22.19 -8.04 9.26
N THR A 377 -23.22 -8.30 8.45
CA THR A 377 -23.95 -7.31 7.64
C THR A 377 -24.71 -6.34 8.53
#